data_AF-A0A7J3JC39-F1
#
_entry.id   AF-A0A7J3JC39-F1
#
_cell.length_a   1.000
_cell.length_b   1.000
_cell.length_c   1.000
_cell.angle_alpha   90.00
_cell.angle_beta   90.00
_cell.angle_gamma   90.00
#
_symmetry.space_group_name_H-M   'P 1'
#
loop_
_entity.id
_entity.type
_entity.pdbx_description
1 polymer ?
#
loop_
_entity_poly.entity_id
_entity_poly.type
_entity_poly.pdbx_seq_one_letter_code
_entity_poly.pdbx_strand_id
1 'polypeptide(L)'
;MSIDLISGLFIAVAIGFVLLFFILPRYGPHYTSRLTCPNCKKSFNFHWIPGATITSLIRRNYRDLKCPYCHIKSTYDIAATRVTTPKTKKAK
;
A
#
# COMPACT_ATOMS: atom_id res chain seq x y z
N MET A 1 15.42 37.30 12.66
CA MET A 1 14.25 36.73 11.97
C MET A 1 13.46 35.93 12.98
N SER A 2 12.42 36.55 13.53
CA SER A 2 11.49 35.88 14.44
C SER A 2 10.67 34.88 13.61
N ILE A 3 10.69 33.61 13.98
CA ILE A 3 9.84 32.62 13.33
C ILE A 3 8.43 32.87 13.88
N ASP A 4 7.52 33.36 13.04
CA ASP A 4 6.13 33.55 13.45
C ASP A 4 5.52 32.22 13.90
N LEU A 5 4.66 32.27 14.91
CA LEU A 5 4.06 31.09 15.53
C LEU A 5 3.33 30.20 14.49
N ILE A 6 2.76 30.84 13.47
CA ILE A 6 2.13 30.20 12.30
C ILE A 6 3.19 29.44 11.47
N SER A 7 4.30 30.09 11.11
CA SER A 7 5.39 29.48 10.34
C SER A 7 6.04 28.32 11.08
N GLY A 8 6.20 28.43 12.40
CA GLY A 8 6.68 27.32 13.25
C GLY A 8 5.76 26.11 13.22
N LEU A 9 4.44 26.34 13.25
CA LEU A 9 3.43 25.27 13.20
C LEU A 9 3.42 24.56 11.84
N PHE A 10 3.56 25.30 10.74
CA PHE A 10 3.72 24.72 9.40
C PHE A 10 4.95 23.81 9.28
N ILE A 11 6.09 24.24 9.83
CA ILE A 11 7.32 23.44 9.82
C ILE A 11 7.13 22.15 10.64
N ALA A 12 6.53 22.24 11.82
CA ALA A 12 6.27 21.07 12.66
C ALA A 12 5.35 20.05 11.98
N VAL A 13 4.26 20.51 11.35
CA VAL A 13 3.35 19.65 10.58
C VAL A 13 4.05 19.03 9.38
N ALA A 14 4.86 19.81 8.64
CA ALA A 14 5.61 19.30 7.50
C ALA A 14 6.61 18.20 7.90
N ILE A 15 7.36 18.40 8.99
CA ILE A 15 8.27 17.38 9.52
C ILE A 15 7.51 16.13 9.95
N GLY A 16 6.39 16.29 10.67
CA GLY A 16 5.53 15.17 11.06
C GLY A 16 5.01 14.39 9.85
N PHE A 17 4.61 15.09 8.78
CA PHE A 17 4.12 14.47 7.55
C PHE A 17 5.22 13.71 6.81
N VAL A 18 6.43 14.30 6.71
CA VAL A 18 7.60 13.65 6.10
C VAL A 18 7.97 12.39 6.89
N LEU A 19 8.07 12.49 8.22
CA LEU A 19 8.34 11.33 9.08
C LEU A 19 7.29 10.23 8.88
N LEU A 20 6.01 10.59 8.84
CA LEU A 20 4.92 9.65 8.63
C LEU A 20 5.03 8.96 7.25
N PHE A 21 5.42 9.69 6.21
CA PHE A 21 5.67 9.13 4.87
C PHE A 21 6.85 8.15 4.83
N PHE A 22 7.89 8.39 5.62
CA PHE A 22 9.05 7.50 5.73
C PHE A 22 8.82 6.29 6.64
N ILE A 23 8.01 6.43 7.69
CA ILE A 23 7.77 5.36 8.69
C ILE A 23 6.68 4.38 8.21
N LEU A 24 5.63 4.86 7.54
CA LEU A 24 4.54 4.03 7.01
C LEU A 24 4.98 2.84 6.14
N PRO A 25 5.90 2.96 5.16
CA PRO A 25 6.29 1.82 4.33
C PRO A 25 7.03 0.73 5.11
N ARG A 26 7.60 1.03 6.28
CA ARG A 26 8.37 0.08 7.09
C ARG A 26 7.53 -0.58 8.20
N TYR A 27 6.55 0.11 8.75
CA TYR A 27 5.69 -0.38 9.84
C TYR A 27 4.22 -0.56 9.44
N GLY A 28 3.89 -0.33 8.16
CA GLY A 28 2.55 -0.44 7.64
C GLY A 28 2.01 -1.87 7.62
N PRO A 29 0.69 -2.04 7.57
CA PRO A 29 0.07 -3.36 7.50
C PRO A 29 0.34 -4.00 6.13
N HIS A 30 1.06 -5.11 6.11
CA HIS A 30 1.29 -5.90 4.90
C HIS A 30 0.16 -6.91 4.71
N TYR A 31 -0.48 -6.89 3.54
CA TYR A 31 -1.52 -7.84 3.16
C TYR A 31 -1.04 -8.73 2.03
N THR A 32 -1.57 -9.95 1.99
CA THR A 32 -1.34 -10.88 0.89
C THR A 32 -2.66 -11.35 0.30
N SER A 33 -2.80 -11.17 -1.00
CA SER A 33 -3.99 -11.56 -1.76
C SER A 33 -3.62 -12.62 -2.80
N ARG A 34 -4.47 -13.63 -2.97
CA ARG A 34 -4.25 -14.73 -3.93
C ARG A 34 -5.05 -14.45 -5.18
N LEU A 35 -4.36 -14.01 -6.20
CA LEU A 35 -4.93 -13.59 -7.47
C LEU A 35 -4.91 -14.73 -8.46
N THR A 36 -5.96 -14.84 -9.27
CA THR A 36 -6.04 -15.78 -10.39
C THR A 36 -6.04 -15.00 -11.68
N CYS A 37 -5.10 -15.31 -12.58
CA CYS A 37 -5.03 -14.65 -13.88
C CYS A 37 -6.24 -15.06 -14.75
N PRO A 38 -7.01 -14.11 -15.32
CA PRO A 38 -8.14 -14.45 -16.18
C PRO A 38 -7.71 -15.13 -17.48
N ASN A 39 -6.48 -14.88 -17.94
CA ASN A 39 -5.98 -15.44 -19.20
C ASN A 39 -5.38 -16.85 -19.02
N CYS A 40 -4.35 -16.98 -18.17
CA CYS A 40 -3.66 -18.27 -18.00
C CYS A 40 -4.22 -19.15 -16.86
N LYS A 41 -5.21 -18.66 -16.11
CA LYS A 41 -5.84 -19.34 -14.96
C LYS A 41 -4.90 -19.77 -13.84
N LYS A 42 -3.62 -19.38 -13.89
CA LYS A 42 -2.65 -19.63 -12.82
C LYS A 42 -2.94 -18.70 -11.64
N SER A 43 -2.83 -19.24 -10.44
CA SER A 43 -2.92 -18.46 -9.20
C SER A 43 -1.52 -18.04 -8.71
N PHE A 44 -1.42 -16.84 -8.16
CA PHE A 44 -0.20 -16.30 -7.55
C PHE A 44 -0.55 -15.44 -6.33
N ASN A 45 0.41 -15.32 -5.41
CA ASN A 45 0.26 -14.48 -4.23
C ASN A 45 0.84 -13.10 -4.52
N PHE A 46 0.07 -12.06 -4.23
CA PHE A 46 0.45 -10.67 -4.38
C PHE A 46 0.52 -9.99 -3.02
N HIS A 47 1.67 -9.40 -2.71
CA HIS A 47 1.92 -8.71 -1.44
C HIS A 47 1.74 -7.21 -1.66
N TRP A 48 0.95 -6.57 -0.82
CA TRP A 48 0.63 -5.16 -0.99
C TRP A 48 0.40 -4.47 0.35
N ILE A 49 0.55 -3.15 0.34
CA ILE A 49 0.39 -2.28 1.51
C ILE A 49 -0.67 -1.23 1.13
N PRO A 50 -1.79 -1.11 1.87
CA PRO A 50 -2.77 -0.06 1.62
C PRO A 50 -2.13 1.31 1.84
N GLY A 51 -2.38 2.23 0.92
CA GLY A 51 -1.88 3.60 1.02
C GLY A 51 -0.40 3.79 0.69
N ALA A 52 0.35 2.74 0.31
CA ALA A 52 1.75 2.90 -0.10
C ALA A 52 1.94 3.69 -1.42
N THR A 53 0.89 3.79 -2.24
CA THR A 53 0.88 4.62 -3.45
C THR A 53 -0.43 5.40 -3.57
N ILE A 54 -0.41 6.55 -4.24
CA ILE A 54 -1.61 7.38 -4.50
C ILE A 54 -2.69 6.57 -5.24
N THR A 55 -2.28 5.72 -6.18
CA THR A 55 -3.18 4.77 -6.87
C THR A 55 -3.86 3.79 -5.92
N SER A 56 -3.26 3.54 -4.75
CA SER A 56 -3.85 2.75 -3.67
C SER A 56 -4.96 3.43 -2.92
N LEU A 57 -4.94 4.76 -2.82
CA LEU A 57 -6.03 5.52 -2.23
C LEU A 57 -7.23 5.60 -3.18
N ILE A 58 -6.99 5.79 -4.48
CA ILE A 58 -8.05 6.01 -5.47
C ILE A 58 -8.73 4.71 -5.88
N ARG A 59 -7.97 3.66 -6.21
CA ARG A 59 -8.51 2.35 -6.63
C ARG A 59 -8.37 1.30 -5.53
N ARG A 60 -8.81 1.62 -4.29
CA ARG A 60 -8.59 0.80 -3.08
C ARG A 60 -8.59 -0.72 -3.28
N ASN A 61 -9.54 -1.25 -4.06
CA ASN A 61 -9.74 -2.69 -4.23
C ASN A 61 -9.06 -3.29 -5.47
N TYR A 62 -8.78 -2.48 -6.49
CA TYR A 62 -8.32 -2.98 -7.79
C TYR A 62 -6.89 -2.51 -8.10
N ARG A 63 -6.08 -3.39 -8.70
CA ARG A 63 -4.81 -3.00 -9.32
C ARG A 63 -4.66 -3.63 -10.69
N ASP A 64 -4.09 -2.85 -11.59
CA ASP A 64 -3.61 -3.34 -12.88
C ASP A 64 -2.22 -3.92 -12.67
N LEU A 65 -2.10 -5.24 -12.81
CA LEU A 65 -0.87 -5.98 -12.58
C LEU A 65 -0.52 -6.79 -13.82
N LYS A 66 0.78 -7.01 -14.03
CA LYS A 66 1.29 -7.93 -15.05
C LYS A 66 1.32 -9.34 -14.44
N CYS A 67 0.67 -10.31 -15.09
CA CYS A 67 0.73 -11.70 -14.63
C CYS A 67 2.18 -12.21 -14.67
N PRO A 68 2.68 -12.91 -13.62
CA PRO A 68 4.04 -13.45 -13.62
C PRO A 68 4.22 -14.64 -14.58
N TYR A 69 3.13 -15.32 -14.97
CA TYR A 69 3.19 -16.50 -15.83
C TYR A 69 2.99 -16.17 -17.31
N CYS A 70 1.92 -15.45 -17.66
CA CYS A 70 1.61 -15.12 -19.06
C CYS A 70 1.99 -13.69 -19.45
N HIS A 71 2.52 -12.89 -18.51
CA HIS A 71 3.01 -11.54 -18.76
C HIS A 71 2.00 -10.54 -19.35
N ILE A 72 0.71 -10.88 -19.34
CA ILE A 72 -0.37 -10.01 -19.78
C ILE A 72 -0.85 -9.15 -18.61
N LYS A 73 -1.14 -7.88 -18.90
CA LYS A 73 -1.71 -6.94 -17.95
C LYS A 73 -3.21 -7.19 -17.83
N SER A 74 -3.70 -7.29 -16.60
CA SER A 74 -5.12 -7.38 -16.32
C SER A 74 -5.43 -6.71 -14.98
N THR A 75 -6.68 -6.31 -14.80
CA THR A 75 -7.17 -5.74 -13.54
C THR A 75 -7.53 -6.87 -12.58
N TYR A 76 -7.03 -6.78 -11.36
CA TYR A 76 -7.25 -7.77 -10.30
C TYR A 76 -7.93 -7.14 -9.11
N ASP A 77 -8.97 -7.78 -8.58
CA ASP A 77 -9.54 -7.41 -7.27
C ASP A 77 -8.70 -8.04 -6.16
N ILE A 78 -7.95 -7.19 -5.48
CA ILE A 78 -7.00 -7.57 -4.43
C ILE A 78 -7.67 -7.55 -3.06
N ALA A 79 -8.73 -6.76 -2.87
CA ALA A 79 -9.44 -6.69 -1.61
C ALA A 79 -10.32 -7.93 -1.40
N ALA A 80 -11.02 -8.37 -2.44
CA ALA A 80 -11.87 -9.56 -2.39
C ALA A 80 -11.07 -10.87 -2.25
N THR A 81 -9.83 -10.89 -2.75
CA THR A 81 -8.97 -12.09 -2.79
C THR A 81 -7.92 -12.14 -1.67
N ARG A 82 -8.09 -11.33 -0.62
CA ARG A 82 -7.19 -11.31 0.54
C ARG A 82 -7.19 -12.68 1.24
N VAL A 83 -6.00 -13.24 1.50
CA VAL A 83 -5.85 -14.55 2.17
C VAL A 83 -5.25 -14.40 3.56
N THR A 84 -4.52 -13.30 3.81
CA THR A 84 -3.90 -13.07 5.12
C THR A 84 -4.09 -11.62 5.53
N THR A 85 -4.71 -11.44 6.68
CA THR A 85 -4.71 -10.20 7.42
C THR A 85 -3.35 -10.03 8.11
N PRO A 86 -2.78 -8.81 8.14
CA PRO A 86 -1.49 -8.54 8.75
C PRO A 86 -1.48 -9.11 10.17
N LYS A 87 -0.52 -10.00 10.45
CA LYS A 87 -0.25 -10.40 11.84
C LYS A 87 0.21 -9.14 12.55
N THR A 88 -0.57 -8.65 13.50
CA THR A 88 -0.14 -7.61 14.43
C THR A 88 1.12 -8.11 15.10
N LYS A 89 2.31 -7.68 14.64
CA LYS A 89 3.54 -7.92 15.38
C LYS A 89 3.35 -7.14 16.68
N LYS A 90 2.98 -7.84 17.75
CA LYS A 90 3.10 -7.30 19.10
C LYS A 90 4.54 -6.82 19.22
N ALA A 91 4.73 -5.51 19.32
CA ALA A 91 5.99 -4.96 19.80
C ALA A 91 6.25 -5.64 21.15
N LYS A 92 7.32 -6.43 21.22
CA LYS A 92 7.80 -7.02 22.46
C LYS A 92 8.79 -6.04 23.06
#